data_AF-A0A940BNS5-F1
#
_entry.id   AF-A0A940BNS5-F1
#
_cell.length_a   1.000
_cell.length_b   1.000
_cell.length_c   1.000
_cell.angle_alpha   90.00
_cell.angle_beta   90.00
_cell.angle_gamma   90.00
#
_symmetry.space_group_name_H-M   'P 1'
#
loop_
_entity.id
_entity.type
_entity.pdbx_description
1 polymer ?
#
loop_
_entity_poly.entity_id
_entity_poly.type
_entity_poly.pdbx_seq_one_letter_code
_entity_poly.pdbx_strand_id
1 'polypeptide(L)'
;MLKESCPIEVFATELRRRIQEGSGDAQKNLQTLPCLTPKEEALIAEKLAHGNVIYKVNNLMTSKTLLSLFERLNLHNSIFPQTSYQLTGFTGFGNGSIYPILQQDFIIYEREATPIEIDMYMSAIGFQKLSAAKFSNGVIEVSDLHPRNVLKDYEGDLYVIDAEFRLV
;
A
#
# COMPACT_ATOMS: atom_id res chain seq x y z
N MET A 1 -15.29 -29.94 -9.26
CA MET A 1 -15.08 -28.79 -10.15
C MET A 1 -14.44 -27.69 -9.34
N LEU A 2 -13.15 -27.42 -9.57
CA LEU A 2 -12.47 -26.29 -8.96
C LEU A 2 -13.08 -25.03 -9.58
N LYS A 3 -13.64 -24.13 -8.76
CA LYS A 3 -13.97 -22.79 -9.22
C LYS A 3 -12.65 -22.17 -9.68
N GLU A 4 -12.56 -21.79 -10.95
CA GLU A 4 -11.43 -20.99 -11.44
C GLU A 4 -11.31 -19.75 -10.54
N SER A 5 -10.16 -19.61 -9.89
CA SER A 5 -9.82 -18.45 -9.07
C SER A 5 -9.83 -17.24 -9.99
N CYS A 6 -10.82 -16.39 -9.80
CA CYS A 6 -11.03 -15.16 -10.53
C CYS A 6 -10.01 -14.12 -10.03
N PRO A 7 -8.98 -13.77 -10.80
CA PRO A 7 -7.93 -12.88 -10.34
C PRO A 7 -8.48 -11.46 -10.35
N ILE A 8 -8.53 -10.79 -9.20
CA ILE A 8 -8.98 -9.40 -9.09
C ILE A 8 -8.16 -8.47 -9.99
N GLU A 9 -6.93 -8.85 -10.33
CA GLU A 9 -6.11 -8.12 -11.28
C GLU A 9 -6.74 -8.03 -12.68
N VAL A 10 -7.40 -9.09 -13.15
CA VAL A 10 -8.15 -9.08 -14.42
C VAL A 10 -9.32 -8.09 -14.32
N PHE A 11 -10.01 -8.05 -13.18
CA PHE A 11 -11.09 -7.10 -12.91
C PHE A 11 -10.59 -5.65 -12.88
N ALA A 12 -9.56 -5.39 -12.08
CA ALA A 12 -8.99 -4.07 -11.90
C ALA A 12 -8.38 -3.55 -13.20
N THR A 13 -7.73 -4.40 -13.99
CA THR A 13 -7.19 -4.06 -15.30
C THR A 13 -8.29 -3.71 -16.30
N GLU A 14 -9.36 -4.52 -16.37
CA GLU A 14 -10.49 -4.25 -17.26
C GLU A 14 -11.28 -3.00 -16.84
N LEU A 15 -11.45 -2.77 -15.53
CA LEU A 15 -12.04 -1.53 -14.99
C LEU A 15 -11.17 -0.30 -15.31
N ARG A 16 -9.85 -0.38 -15.10
CA ARG A 16 -8.90 0.70 -15.45
C ARG A 16 -9.00 1.05 -16.93
N ARG A 17 -9.01 0.05 -17.81
CA ARG A 17 -9.16 0.22 -19.27
C ARG A 17 -10.46 0.97 -19.60
N ARG A 18 -11.58 0.56 -19.01
CA ARG A 18 -12.90 1.17 -19.29
C ARG A 18 -13.09 2.57 -18.69
N ILE A 19 -12.47 2.85 -17.54
CA ILE A 19 -12.44 4.21 -16.96
C ILE A 19 -11.62 5.16 -17.85
N GLN A 20 -10.49 4.70 -18.38
CA GLN A 20 -9.65 5.48 -19.30
C GLN A 20 -10.29 5.69 -20.68
N GLU A 21 -11.12 4.76 -21.15
CA GLU A 21 -11.84 4.85 -22.43
C GLU A 21 -13.07 5.76 -22.40
N GLY A 22 -13.41 6.38 -21.25
CA GLY A 22 -14.41 7.44 -21.17
C GLY A 22 -15.81 7.01 -21.62
N SER A 23 -16.37 5.94 -21.04
CA SER A 23 -17.78 5.61 -21.21
C SER A 23 -18.56 5.88 -19.93
N GLY A 24 -19.47 6.86 -19.99
CA GLY A 24 -20.43 7.20 -18.92
C GLY A 24 -21.41 6.09 -18.54
N ASP A 25 -21.20 4.85 -19.00
CA ASP A 25 -21.95 3.65 -18.66
C ASP A 25 -21.11 2.57 -17.96
N ALA A 26 -19.90 2.90 -17.45
CA ALA A 26 -19.04 1.95 -16.72
C ALA A 26 -19.71 1.29 -15.49
N GLN A 27 -20.81 1.88 -14.98
CA GLN A 27 -21.63 1.31 -13.90
C GLN A 27 -22.72 0.32 -14.37
N LYS A 28 -23.06 0.26 -15.67
CA LYS A 28 -24.23 -0.53 -16.14
C LYS A 28 -23.92 -1.93 -16.65
N ASN A 29 -22.66 -2.25 -16.94
CA ASN A 29 -22.25 -3.56 -17.47
C ASN A 29 -20.97 -4.07 -16.81
N LEU A 30 -20.92 -4.01 -15.48
CA LEU A 30 -20.06 -4.91 -14.72
C LEU A 30 -20.66 -6.31 -14.90
N GLN A 31 -20.28 -7.03 -15.95
CA GLN A 31 -20.62 -8.45 -16.05
C GLN A 31 -19.97 -9.10 -14.84
N THR A 32 -20.81 -9.45 -13.87
CA THR A 32 -20.49 -10.00 -12.55
C THR A 32 -19.34 -10.99 -12.65
N LEU A 33 -18.19 -10.62 -12.09
CA LEU A 33 -17.14 -11.59 -11.85
C LEU A 33 -17.55 -12.39 -10.60
N PRO A 34 -17.66 -13.71 -10.67
CA PRO A 34 -18.33 -14.54 -9.65
C PRO A 34 -17.59 -14.63 -8.29
N CYS A 35 -16.58 -13.80 -8.08
CA CYS A 35 -15.62 -13.91 -6.98
C CYS A 35 -15.57 -12.70 -6.05
N LEU A 36 -16.05 -11.54 -6.50
CA LEU A 36 -16.13 -10.34 -5.67
C LEU A 36 -17.56 -10.17 -5.17
N THR A 37 -17.70 -9.72 -3.93
CA THR A 37 -19.00 -9.26 -3.47
C THR A 37 -19.35 -7.95 -4.19
N PRO A 38 -20.64 -7.66 -4.45
CA PRO A 38 -21.06 -6.38 -5.03
C PRO A 38 -20.55 -5.15 -4.27
N LYS A 39 -20.28 -5.31 -2.96
CA LYS A 39 -19.71 -4.26 -2.11
C LYS A 39 -18.22 -4.02 -2.39
N GLU A 40 -17.44 -5.09 -2.61
CA GLU A 40 -16.02 -4.99 -2.98
C GLU A 40 -15.87 -4.44 -4.40
N GLU A 41 -16.72 -4.88 -5.33
CA GLU A 41 -16.77 -4.33 -6.70
C GLU A 41 -17.02 -2.82 -6.68
N ALA A 42 -18.03 -2.37 -5.91
CA ALA A 42 -18.36 -0.96 -5.78
C ALA A 42 -17.23 -0.14 -5.12
N LEU A 43 -16.60 -0.66 -4.06
CA LEU A 43 -15.50 0.01 -3.37
C LEU A 43 -14.25 0.16 -4.27
N ILE A 44 -13.93 -0.90 -5.01
CA ILE A 44 -12.82 -0.89 -5.97
C ILE A 44 -13.12 0.08 -7.11
N ALA A 45 -14.33 0.04 -7.67
CA ALA A 45 -14.75 0.95 -8.73
C ALA A 45 -14.75 2.42 -8.29
N GLU A 46 -15.25 2.73 -7.07
CA GLU A 46 -15.23 4.07 -6.48
C GLU A 46 -13.79 4.58 -6.33
N LYS A 47 -12.89 3.77 -5.77
CA LYS A 47 -11.49 4.14 -5.60
C LYS A 47 -10.75 4.32 -6.93
N LEU A 48 -11.03 3.45 -7.91
CA LEU A 48 -10.49 3.59 -9.27
C LEU A 48 -11.00 4.85 -9.97
N ALA A 49 -12.27 5.24 -9.74
CA ALA A 49 -12.88 6.42 -10.34
C ALA A 49 -12.39 7.74 -9.73
N HIS A 50 -12.05 7.76 -8.44
CA HIS A 50 -11.58 8.96 -7.73
C HIS A 50 -10.05 9.11 -7.65
N GLY A 51 -9.32 8.28 -8.38
CA GLY A 51 -7.87 8.17 -8.32
C GLY A 51 -7.47 7.13 -7.27
N ASN A 52 -6.64 6.16 -7.66
CA ASN A 52 -6.14 5.06 -6.82
C ASN A 52 -5.19 5.56 -5.74
N VAL A 53 -5.67 6.42 -4.85
CA VAL A 53 -4.81 7.21 -3.98
C VAL A 53 -5.42 7.29 -2.58
N ILE A 54 -4.58 7.08 -1.58
CA ILE A 54 -4.88 7.28 -0.16
C ILE A 54 -4.10 8.49 0.33
N TYR A 55 -4.80 9.40 1.02
CA TYR A 55 -4.17 10.50 1.75
C TYR A 55 -4.09 10.14 3.24
N LYS A 56 -2.90 10.31 3.83
CA LYS A 56 -2.60 10.06 5.24
C LYS A 56 -2.12 11.36 5.88
N VAL A 57 -2.81 11.80 6.93
CA VAL A 57 -2.34 12.92 7.76
C VAL A 57 -1.36 12.39 8.80
N ASN A 58 -0.12 12.88 8.80
CA ASN A 58 0.89 12.46 9.75
C ASN A 58 0.97 13.45 10.92
N ASN A 59 0.81 12.96 12.14
CA ASN A 59 0.82 13.80 13.35
C ASN A 59 2.22 14.06 13.95
N LEU A 60 3.28 13.58 13.30
CA LEU A 60 4.69 13.68 13.72
C LEU A 60 5.01 13.05 15.09
N MET A 61 4.11 12.28 15.70
CA MET A 61 4.37 11.67 17.01
C MET A 61 5.56 10.72 16.98
N THR A 62 5.69 9.92 15.92
CA THR A 62 6.77 8.94 15.77
C THR A 62 8.06 9.60 15.28
N SER A 63 7.98 10.49 14.29
CA SER A 63 9.16 11.14 13.69
C SER A 63 9.70 12.29 14.52
N LYS A 64 8.90 12.91 15.40
CA LYS A 64 9.16 14.11 16.20
C LYS A 64 9.41 15.39 15.40
N THR A 65 10.02 15.29 14.22
CA THR A 65 10.33 16.40 13.32
C THR A 65 9.92 16.08 11.88
N LEU A 66 9.78 17.13 11.07
CA LEU A 66 9.59 17.00 9.61
C LEU A 66 10.80 16.40 8.92
N LEU A 67 12.02 16.77 9.36
CA LEU A 67 13.26 16.23 8.79
C LEU A 67 13.31 14.71 8.96
N SER A 68 13.10 14.22 10.18
CA SER A 68 13.08 12.78 10.46
C SER A 68 11.93 12.06 9.74
N LEU A 69 10.80 12.73 9.49
CA LEU A 69 9.75 12.17 8.64
C LEU A 69 10.27 11.99 7.21
N PHE A 70 10.85 13.03 6.61
CA PHE A 70 11.32 12.97 5.23
C PHE A 70 12.46 11.96 5.03
N GLU A 71 13.38 11.86 5.98
CA GLU A 71 14.41 10.81 5.98
C GLU A 71 13.79 9.41 5.93
N ARG A 72 12.75 9.17 6.73
CA ARG A 72 12.03 7.88 6.74
C ARG A 72 11.25 7.64 5.46
N LEU A 73 10.60 8.65 4.90
CA LEU A 73 9.89 8.53 3.62
C LEU A 73 10.87 8.22 2.48
N ASN A 74 12.05 8.85 2.48
CA ASN A 74 13.08 8.56 1.49
C ASN A 74 13.58 7.12 1.60
N LEU A 75 13.81 6.62 2.82
CA LEU A 75 14.18 5.22 3.04
C LEU A 75 13.07 4.27 2.59
N HIS A 76 11.81 4.53 2.96
CA HIS A 76 10.66 3.75 2.52
C HIS A 76 10.59 3.70 0.99
N ASN A 77 10.61 4.85 0.33
CA ASN A 77 10.47 4.95 -1.12
C ASN A 77 11.64 4.29 -1.86
N SER A 78 12.84 4.30 -1.27
CA SER A 78 14.00 3.64 -1.85
C SER A 78 13.93 2.12 -1.73
N ILE A 79 13.37 1.59 -0.64
CA ILE A 79 13.33 0.14 -0.37
C ILE A 79 12.05 -0.48 -0.96
N PHE A 80 10.93 0.22 -0.87
CA PHE A 80 9.60 -0.22 -1.31
C PHE A 80 8.98 0.78 -2.30
N PRO A 81 9.52 0.89 -3.53
CA PRO A 81 9.06 1.89 -4.50
C PRO A 81 7.59 1.73 -4.92
N GLN A 82 7.06 0.49 -4.91
CA GLN A 82 5.67 0.18 -5.27
C GLN A 82 4.64 0.76 -4.29
N THR A 83 5.06 1.12 -3.07
CA THR A 83 4.22 1.71 -2.03
C THR A 83 4.76 3.08 -1.61
N SER A 84 5.42 3.78 -2.52
CA SER A 84 6.04 5.05 -2.21
C SER A 84 5.06 6.11 -1.73
N TYR A 85 5.54 7.00 -0.86
CA TYR A 85 4.83 8.16 -0.37
C TYR A 85 5.24 9.42 -1.12
N GLN A 86 4.27 10.28 -1.43
CA GLN A 86 4.50 11.63 -1.92
C GLN A 86 3.94 12.64 -0.91
N LEU A 87 4.72 13.66 -0.56
CA LEU A 87 4.18 14.80 0.19
C LEU A 87 3.33 15.65 -0.75
N THR A 88 2.05 15.83 -0.43
CA THR A 88 1.12 16.64 -1.25
C THR A 88 0.74 17.97 -0.62
N GLY A 89 0.97 18.12 0.68
CA GLY A 89 0.72 19.38 1.35
C GLY A 89 0.79 19.26 2.86
N PHE A 90 0.23 20.25 3.53
CA PHE A 90 0.14 20.33 4.97
C PHE A 90 -1.28 20.71 5.38
N THR A 91 -1.72 20.18 6.51
CA THR A 91 -2.93 20.61 7.22
C THR A 91 -2.57 21.05 8.63
N GLY A 92 -3.53 21.59 9.36
CA GLY A 92 -3.33 22.06 10.72
C GLY A 92 -4.66 22.32 11.41
N PHE A 93 -4.63 22.27 12.74
CA PHE A 93 -5.72 22.80 13.55
C PHE A 93 -5.34 24.23 13.98
N GLY A 94 -6.32 25.08 14.27
CA GLY A 94 -6.13 26.51 14.57
C GLY A 94 -5.27 26.85 15.79
N ASN A 95 -4.64 25.85 16.42
CA ASN A 95 -3.66 25.97 17.49
C ASN A 95 -2.20 26.11 16.97
N GLY A 96 -1.99 26.22 15.66
CA GLY A 96 -0.67 26.33 15.05
C GLY A 96 0.05 24.99 14.81
N SER A 97 -0.63 23.86 15.00
CA SER A 97 -0.08 22.55 14.61
C SER A 97 0.00 22.41 13.09
N ILE A 98 1.11 21.86 12.60
CA ILE A 98 1.34 21.59 11.16
C ILE A 98 1.51 20.07 10.99
N TYR A 99 0.70 19.49 10.11
CA TYR A 99 0.65 18.07 9.83
C TYR A 99 0.85 17.80 8.34
N PRO A 100 1.89 17.05 7.95
CA PRO A 100 2.09 16.62 6.57
C PRO A 100 0.93 15.76 6.08
N ILE A 101 0.49 15.99 4.84
CA ILE A 101 -0.42 15.13 4.10
C ILE A 101 0.42 14.31 3.13
N LEU A 102 0.41 13.00 3.32
CA LEU A 102 1.12 12.04 2.50
C LEU A 102 0.14 11.33 1.58
N GLN A 103 0.50 11.24 0.31
CA GLN A 103 -0.19 10.48 -0.71
C GLN A 103 0.50 9.14 -0.88
N GLN A 104 -0.26 8.06 -1.00
CA GLN A 104 0.22 6.73 -1.36
C GLN A 104 -0.78 6.08 -2.32
N ASP A 105 -0.30 5.27 -3.26
CA ASP A 105 -1.20 4.53 -4.14
C ASP A 105 -2.06 3.53 -3.36
N PHE A 106 -3.32 3.41 -3.75
CA PHE A 106 -4.23 2.41 -3.20
C PHE A 106 -3.86 1.05 -3.78
N ILE A 107 -3.34 0.18 -2.90
CA ILE A 107 -2.99 -1.19 -3.25
C ILE A 107 -4.23 -2.07 -3.19
N ILE A 108 -4.52 -2.77 -4.28
CA ILE A 108 -5.53 -3.83 -4.31
C ILE A 108 -4.83 -5.12 -3.91
N TYR A 109 -5.33 -5.80 -2.88
CA TYR A 109 -4.69 -7.00 -2.32
C TYR A 109 -5.72 -8.08 -2.00
N GLU A 110 -5.26 -9.34 -1.93
CA GLU A 110 -6.07 -10.50 -1.55
C GLU A 110 -6.14 -10.63 -0.03
N ARG A 111 -4.98 -10.58 0.62
CA ARG A 111 -4.84 -10.82 2.06
C ARG A 111 -3.58 -10.19 2.61
N GLU A 112 -3.48 -10.21 3.93
CA GLU A 112 -2.22 -9.95 4.63
C GLU A 112 -1.21 -11.07 4.38
N ALA A 113 0.07 -10.72 4.31
CA ALA A 113 1.16 -11.67 4.18
C ALA A 113 1.38 -12.43 5.50
N THR A 114 1.75 -13.70 5.41
CA THR A 114 2.13 -14.50 6.57
C THR A 114 3.53 -14.11 7.06
N PRO A 115 3.88 -14.34 8.34
CA PRO A 115 5.24 -14.07 8.83
C PRO A 115 6.34 -14.78 8.03
N ILE A 116 6.07 -15.97 7.48
CA ILE A 116 7.02 -16.73 6.66
C ILE A 116 7.22 -16.03 5.31
N GLU A 117 6.15 -15.56 4.67
CA GLU A 117 6.25 -14.81 3.40
C GLU A 117 7.03 -13.51 3.59
N ILE A 118 6.82 -12.80 4.70
CA ILE A 118 7.58 -11.59 5.05
C ILE A 118 9.07 -11.92 5.23
N ASP A 119 9.40 -12.98 5.97
CA ASP A 119 10.78 -13.41 6.16
C ASP A 119 11.48 -13.72 4.83
N MET A 120 10.80 -14.46 3.95
CA MET A 120 11.32 -14.80 2.62
C MET A 120 11.52 -13.57 1.74
N TYR A 121 10.54 -12.67 1.73
CA TYR A 121 10.59 -11.43 0.96
C TYR A 121 11.74 -10.52 1.40
N MET A 122 11.87 -10.27 2.70
CA MET A 122 12.95 -9.44 3.24
C MET A 122 14.33 -10.04 2.96
N SER A 123 14.46 -11.37 3.08
CA SER A 123 15.69 -12.09 2.71
C SER A 123 16.03 -11.90 1.23
N ALA A 124 15.04 -11.99 0.35
CA ALA A 124 15.23 -11.83 -1.10
C ALA A 124 15.72 -10.43 -1.49
N ILE A 125 15.34 -9.39 -0.74
CA ILE A 125 15.81 -8.01 -0.97
C ILE A 125 17.05 -7.64 -0.13
N GLY A 126 17.75 -8.63 0.44
CA GLY A 126 19.04 -8.45 1.10
C GLY A 126 18.99 -8.06 2.57
N PHE A 127 17.85 -8.23 3.23
CA PHE A 127 17.70 -7.97 4.66
C PHE A 127 17.72 -9.27 5.47
N GLN A 128 18.46 -9.27 6.57
CA GLN A 128 18.53 -10.35 7.54
C GLN A 128 17.57 -10.11 8.69
N LYS A 129 16.92 -11.17 9.17
CA LYS A 129 16.00 -11.08 10.30
C LYS A 129 16.76 -10.83 11.60
N LEU A 130 16.35 -9.79 12.33
CA LEU A 130 16.87 -9.48 13.67
C LEU A 130 15.93 -10.00 14.76
N SER A 131 14.62 -9.82 14.58
CA SER A 131 13.58 -10.31 15.49
C SER A 131 12.25 -10.45 14.75
N ALA A 132 11.17 -10.79 15.46
CA ALA A 132 9.83 -10.73 14.88
C ALA A 132 9.56 -9.32 14.32
N ALA A 133 9.10 -9.25 13.06
CA ALA A 133 8.78 -8.01 12.34
C ALA A 133 9.92 -6.99 12.23
N LYS A 134 11.20 -7.39 12.41
CA LYS A 134 12.38 -6.51 12.33
C LYS A 134 13.53 -7.16 11.57
N PHE A 135 14.11 -6.40 10.64
CA PHE A 135 15.16 -6.85 9.74
C PHE A 135 16.24 -5.77 9.54
N SER A 136 17.43 -6.16 9.08
CA SER A 136 18.53 -5.25 8.77
C SER A 136 19.38 -5.74 7.60
N ASN A 137 19.89 -4.81 6.79
CA ASN A 137 20.91 -5.11 5.78
C ASN A 137 22.32 -4.63 6.22
N GLY A 138 22.49 -4.28 7.50
CA GLY A 138 23.74 -3.75 8.06
C GLY A 138 23.91 -2.23 7.94
N VAL A 139 23.06 -1.55 7.18
CA VAL A 139 23.04 -0.07 7.04
C VAL A 139 21.69 0.51 7.43
N ILE A 140 20.61 -0.22 7.15
CA ILE A 140 19.24 0.18 7.43
C ILE A 140 18.57 -0.94 8.23
N GLU A 141 17.88 -0.56 9.31
CA GLU A 141 16.90 -1.39 9.99
C GLU A 141 15.49 -1.04 9.54
N VAL A 142 14.69 -2.07 9.26
CA VAL A 142 13.25 -1.98 8.98
C VAL A 142 12.49 -2.71 10.07
N SER A 143 11.47 -2.09 10.63
CA SER A 143 10.61 -2.66 11.69
C SER A 143 9.12 -2.41 11.44
N ASP A 144 8.26 -2.97 12.30
CA ASP A 144 6.79 -2.96 12.19
C ASP A 144 6.25 -3.73 10.97
N LEU A 145 7.02 -4.70 10.47
CA LEU A 145 6.61 -5.62 9.39
C LEU A 145 5.72 -6.75 9.92
N HIS A 146 4.55 -6.37 10.45
CA HIS A 146 3.49 -7.31 10.81
C HIS A 146 2.59 -7.63 9.61
N PRO A 147 1.83 -8.75 9.62
CA PRO A 147 0.88 -9.10 8.55
C PRO A 147 -0.02 -7.94 8.08
N ARG A 148 -0.59 -7.18 9.02
CA ARG A 148 -1.41 -5.97 8.73
C ARG A 148 -0.72 -4.89 7.89
N ASN A 149 0.61 -4.87 7.86
CA ASN A 149 1.45 -3.88 7.20
C ASN A 149 2.12 -4.45 5.93
N VAL A 150 1.87 -5.72 5.58
CA VAL A 150 2.42 -6.34 4.38
C VAL A 150 1.29 -7.00 3.62
N LEU A 151 0.92 -6.41 2.49
CA LEU A 151 -0.21 -6.83 1.69
C LEU A 151 0.27 -7.78 0.60
N LYS A 152 -0.50 -8.84 0.33
CA LYS A 152 -0.25 -9.77 -0.77
C LYS A 152 -1.35 -9.66 -1.81
N ASP A 153 -0.98 -9.41 -3.06
CA ASP A 153 -1.94 -9.39 -4.17
C ASP A 153 -2.23 -10.81 -4.71
N TYR A 154 -2.99 -10.86 -5.81
CA TYR A 154 -3.45 -12.09 -6.44
C TYR A 154 -2.39 -12.78 -7.30
N GLU A 155 -1.37 -12.04 -7.73
CA GLU A 155 -0.20 -12.59 -8.43
C GLU A 155 0.86 -13.10 -7.44
N GLY A 156 0.74 -12.68 -6.18
CA GLY A 156 1.53 -13.12 -5.05
C GLY A 156 2.65 -12.15 -4.68
N ASP A 157 2.64 -10.95 -5.27
CA ASP A 157 3.57 -9.88 -4.94
C ASP A 157 3.24 -9.27 -3.57
N LEU A 158 4.29 -8.85 -2.87
CA LEU A 158 4.18 -8.24 -1.54
C LEU A 158 4.41 -6.73 -1.58
N TYR A 159 3.54 -6.02 -0.89
CA TYR A 159 3.54 -4.57 -0.78
C TYR A 159 3.64 -4.18 0.69
N VAL A 160 4.75 -3.56 1.06
CA VAL A 160 4.99 -3.09 2.41
C VAL A 160 4.40 -1.70 2.59
N ILE A 161 3.51 -1.54 3.57
CA ILE A 161 2.95 -0.25 3.99
C ILE A 161 3.26 0.00 5.47
N ASP A 162 3.26 1.27 5.86
CA ASP A 162 3.36 1.67 7.28
C ASP A 162 4.54 1.04 8.06
N ALA A 163 5.71 0.94 7.41
CA ALA A 163 6.91 0.40 8.04
C ALA A 163 7.77 1.50 8.70
N GLU A 164 8.58 1.08 9.66
CA GLU A 164 9.48 1.92 10.44
C GLU A 164 10.93 1.75 9.96
N PHE A 165 11.66 2.85 9.78
CA PHE A 165 13.04 2.83 9.24
C PHE A 165 14.02 3.55 10.16
N ARG A 166 15.25 3.02 10.23
CA ARG A 166 16.36 3.62 10.97
C ARG A 166 17.69 3.31 10.27
N LEU A 167 18.59 4.30 10.20
CA LEU A 167 19.99 4.10 9.83
C LEU A 167 20.77 3.51 11.01
N VAL A 168 21.59 2.48 10.76
CA VAL A 168 22.44 1.83 11.76
C VAL A 168 23.93 2.06 11.52
#